data_AF-A0A661V9S7-F1
#
_entry.id   AF-A0A661V9S7-F1
#
_cell.length_a   1.000
_cell.length_b   1.000
_cell.length_c   1.000
_cell.angle_alpha   90.00
_cell.angle_beta   90.00
_cell.angle_gamma   90.00
#
_symmetry.space_group_name_H-M   'P 1'
#
loop_
_entity.id
_entity.type
_entity.pdbx_description
1 polymer ?
#
loop_
_entity_poly.entity_id
_entity_poly.type
_entity_poly.pdbx_seq_one_letter_code
_entity_poly.pdbx_strand_id
1 'polypeptide(L)' 'MDTVGKNMVVSLEYTLSLDSGEVIDETKGIPFEFIFGIGSVLPKLEKELEGMKVGDEKD' A
#
# COMPACT_ATOMS: atom_id res chain seq x y z
N MET A 1 6.97 18.10 2.32
CA MET A 1 6.01 17.08 1.85
C MET A 1 6.67 15.75 2.14
N ASP A 2 6.05 14.97 2.99
CA ASP A 2 6.62 13.69 3.44
C ASP A 2 6.40 12.62 2.37
N THR A 3 7.47 11.88 2.08
CA THR A 3 7.46 10.74 1.17
C THR A 3 7.47 9.45 1.97
N VAL A 4 6.79 8.42 1.48
CA VAL A 4 6.79 7.10 2.11
C VAL A 4 8.21 6.55 2.19
N GLY A 5 8.60 6.07 3.37
CA GLY A 5 9.95 5.59 3.66
C GLY A 5 10.01 4.58 4.82
N LYS A 6 11.19 3.99 5.04
CA LYS A 6 11.40 2.93 6.05
C LYS A 6 10.97 3.35 7.46
N ASN A 7 10.37 2.41 8.18
CA ASN A 7 9.88 2.55 9.56
C ASN A 7 8.75 3.59 9.73
N MET A 8 8.02 3.89 8.66
CA MET A 8 6.83 4.75 8.72
C MET A 8 5.57 3.90 8.81
N VAL A 9 4.58 4.38 9.57
CA VAL A 9 3.22 3.82 9.53
C VAL A 9 2.51 4.44 8.34
N VAL A 10 2.01 3.60 7.45
CA VAL A 10 1.25 4.01 6.27
C VAL A 10 -0.13 3.39 6.36
N SER A 11 -1.15 4.23 6.19
CA SER A 11 -2.56 3.84 6.17
C SER A 11 -3.10 4.13 4.78
N LEU A 12 -3.60 3.10 4.07
CA LEU A 12 -4.10 3.24 2.71
C LEU A 12 -5.26 2.30 2.42
N GLU A 13 -6.04 2.63 1.39
CA GLU A 13 -7.05 1.76 0.81
C GLU A 13 -6.48 1.11 -0.45
N TYR A 14 -6.58 -0.22 -0.55
CA TYR A 14 -6.13 -0.98 -1.71
C TYR A 14 -7.15 -2.02 -2.13
N THR A 15 -7.07 -2.38 -3.41
CA THR A 15 -7.73 -3.54 -3.99
C THR A 15 -6.67 -4.39 -4.67
N LEU A 16 -6.47 -5.60 -4.19
CA LEU A 16 -5.57 -6.59 -4.77
C LEU A 16 -6.37 -7.56 -5.62
N SER A 17 -6.15 -7.51 -6.92
CA SER A 17 -6.71 -8.45 -7.90
C SER A 17 -5.65 -9.29 -8.56
N LEU A 18 -6.04 -10.49 -8.99
CA LEU A 18 -5.26 -11.31 -9.91
C LEU A 18 -5.38 -10.76 -11.34
N ASP A 19 -4.44 -11.13 -12.19
CA ASP A 19 -4.48 -10.86 -13.63
C ASP A 19 -5.74 -11.45 -14.31
N SER A 20 -6.39 -12.43 -13.66
CA SER A 20 -7.68 -12.99 -14.09
C SER A 20 -8.87 -12.05 -13.84
N GLY A 21 -8.71 -10.97 -13.09
CA GLY A 21 -9.76 -10.06 -12.64
C GLY A 21 -10.43 -10.45 -11.31
N GLU A 22 -9.96 -11.52 -10.66
CA GLU A 22 -10.47 -11.95 -9.34
C GLU A 22 -9.87 -11.10 -8.23
N VAL A 23 -10.72 -10.45 -7.42
CA VAL A 23 -10.28 -9.70 -6.23
C VAL A 23 -9.94 -10.71 -5.13
N ILE A 24 -8.67 -10.73 -4.73
CA ILE A 24 -8.19 -11.58 -3.62
C ILE A 24 -8.41 -10.86 -2.30
N ASP A 25 -8.18 -9.55 -2.29
CA ASP A 25 -8.23 -8.76 -1.07
C ASP A 25 -8.61 -7.31 -1.41
N GLU A 26 -9.38 -6.67 -0.54
CA GLU A 26 -9.80 -5.28 -0.73
C GLU A 26 -10.07 -4.61 0.62
N THR A 27 -9.77 -3.34 0.69
CA THR A 27 -10.02 -2.54 1.88
C THR A 27 -11.51 -2.17 1.97
N LYS A 28 -12.23 -2.74 2.94
CA LYS A 28 -13.68 -2.46 3.14
C LYS A 28 -13.91 -1.47 4.27
N GLY A 29 -13.71 -0.19 3.98
CA GLY A 29 -14.08 0.93 4.86
C GLY A 29 -13.21 1.12 6.12
N ILE A 30 -12.22 0.26 6.36
CA ILE A 30 -11.21 0.43 7.40
C ILE A 30 -9.85 0.50 6.70
N PRO A 31 -9.12 1.62 6.77
CA PRO A 31 -7.82 1.76 6.13
C PRO A 31 -6.87 0.64 6.57
N PHE A 32 -6.13 0.06 5.63
CA PHE A 32 -5.11 -0.91 5.96
C PHE A 32 -3.85 -0.19 6.43
N GLU A 33 -3.45 -0.47 7.67
CA GLU A 33 -2.29 0.14 8.30
C GLU A 33 -1.14 -0.88 8.40
N PHE A 34 0.04 -0.47 7.93
CA PHE A 34 1.24 -1.29 8.04
C PHE A 34 2.48 -0.43 8.22
N ILE A 35 3.57 -1.06 8.64
CA ILE A 35 4.87 -0.40 8.76
C ILE A 35 5.64 -0.63 7.47
N PHE A 36 5.99 0.45 6.79
CA PHE A 36 6.72 0.40 5.52
C PHE A 36 8.18 0.02 5.73
N GLY A 37 8.67 -0.92 4.90
CA GLY A 37 10.09 -1.25 4.79
C GLY A 37 10.63 -2.18 5.87
N ILE A 38 9.72 -2.84 6.61
CA ILE A 38 10.04 -3.96 7.50
C ILE A 38 9.61 -5.31 6.93
N GLY A 39 9.07 -5.35 5.69
CA GLY A 39 8.63 -6.58 5.04
C GLY A 39 7.32 -7.13 5.57
N SER A 40 6.46 -6.26 6.12
CA SER A 40 5.11 -6.63 6.59
C SER A 40 4.11 -6.85 5.44
N VAL A 41 4.41 -6.35 4.25
CA VAL A 41 3.56 -6.45 3.06
C VAL A 41 4.33 -7.00 1.86
N LEU A 42 3.62 -7.26 0.76
CA LEU A 42 4.22 -7.76 -0.47
C LEU A 42 5.34 -6.80 -0.96
N PRO A 43 6.54 -7.32 -1.29
CA PRO A 43 7.65 -6.48 -1.76
C PRO A 43 7.31 -5.64 -3.00
N LYS A 44 6.41 -6.15 -3.85
CA LYS A 44 5.89 -5.40 -5.01
C LYS A 44 5.08 -4.19 -4.57
N LEU A 45 4.21 -4.34 -3.57
CA LEU A 45 3.41 -3.24 -3.01
C LEU A 45 4.32 -2.20 -2.35
N GLU A 46 5.28 -2.62 -1.53
CA GLU A 46 6.28 -1.70 -0.94
C GLU A 46 7.02 -0.90 -2.01
N LYS A 47 7.44 -1.54 -3.09
CA LYS A 47 8.14 -0.87 -4.19
C LYS A 47 7.26 0.13 -4.95
N GLU A 48 5.97 -0.17 -5.13
CA GLU A 48 5.04 0.75 -5.79
C GLU A 48 4.73 2.00 -4.95
N LEU A 49 4.74 1.85 -3.63
CA LEU A 49 4.54 2.92 -2.66
C LEU A 49 5.83 3.70 -2.35
N GLU A 50 7.00 3.11 -2.60
CA GLU A 50 8.29 3.76 -2.37
C GLU A 50 8.40 5.06 -3.18
N GLY A 51 8.59 6.18 -2.49
CA GLY A 51 8.70 7.49 -3.12
C GLY A 51 7.36 8.17 -3.48
N MET A 52 6.21 7.53 -3.21
CA MET A 52 4.92 8.22 -3.24
C MET A 52 4.86 9.27 -2.13
N LYS A 53 4.16 10.38 -2.38
CA LYS A 53 3.89 11.37 -1.33
C LYS A 53 2.64 10.97 -0.55
N VAL A 54 2.61 11.35 0.71
CA VAL A 54 1.40 11.19 1.53
C VAL A 54 0.25 11.94 0.86
N GLY A 55 -0.83 11.23 0.57
CA GLY A 55 -2.01 11.75 -0.14
C GLY A 55 -2.00 11.56 -1.66
N ASP A 56 -0.96 10.96 -2.24
CA ASP A 56 -0.98 10.54 -3.64
C ASP A 56 -1.84 9.27 -3.79
N GLU A 57 -2.70 9.25 -4.80
CA GLU A 57 -3.47 8.08 -5.23
C GLU A 57 -2.85 7.50 -6.51
N LYS A 58 -2.96 6.17 -6.66
CA LYS A 58 -2.47 5.44 -7.83
C LYS A 58 -3.52 4.45 -8.28
N ASP A 59 -3.97 4.59 -9.53
CA ASP A 59 -4.92 3.70 -10.21
C ASP A 59 -4.25 2.43 -10.76
#